data_AF-A0A5M1JL48-F1
#
_entry.id   AF-A0A5M1JL48-F1
#
_cell.length_a   1.000
_cell.length_b   1.000
_cell.length_c   1.000
_cell.angle_alpha   90.00
_cell.angle_beta   90.00
_cell.angle_gamma   90.00
#
_symmetry.space_group_name_H-M   'P 1'
#
loop_
_entity.id
_entity.type
_entity.pdbx_description
1 polymer ?
#
loop_
_entity_poly.entity_id
_entity_poly.type
_entity_poly.pdbx_seq_one_letter_code
_entity_poly.pdbx_strand_id
1 'polypeptide(L)' 'VGLTVIAVQINTTRKNNQITYIKELEIWTTGCFQGTLEELKDSIEQTHDNNDFLKRRYYRAINYILTEADFDEDSKETE' A
#
# COMPACT_ATOMS: atom_id res chain seq x y z
N VAL A 1 -11.10 19.64 -5.19
CA VAL A 1 -9.88 18.80 -5.31
C VAL A 1 -10.27 17.41 -4.85
N GLY A 2 -10.13 16.40 -5.70
CA GLY A 2 -10.38 15.00 -5.33
C GLY A 2 -9.10 14.37 -4.79
N LEU A 3 -9.23 13.25 -4.06
CA LEU A 3 -8.10 12.41 -3.67
C LEU A 3 -8.17 11.11 -4.46
N THR A 4 -7.07 10.72 -5.06
CA THR A 4 -6.86 9.41 -5.68
C THR A 4 -6.47 8.43 -4.58
N VAL A 5 -7.27 7.37 -4.45
CA VAL A 5 -7.11 6.36 -3.41
C VAL A 5 -7.04 4.99 -4.05
N ILE A 6 -5.91 4.30 -3.87
CA ILE A 6 -5.73 2.92 -4.32
C ILE A 6 -5.73 2.01 -3.09
N ALA A 7 -6.63 1.05 -3.10
CA ALA A 7 -6.96 0.21 -1.95
C ALA A 7 -6.87 -1.26 -2.33
N VAL A 8 -5.99 -2.01 -1.67
CA VAL A 8 -5.74 -3.42 -1.97
C VAL A 8 -5.93 -4.27 -0.73
N GLN A 9 -6.73 -5.33 -0.86
CA GLN A 9 -6.86 -6.32 0.19
C GLN A 9 -5.64 -7.25 0.20
N ILE A 10 -4.96 -7.29 1.34
CA ILE A 10 -3.92 -8.28 1.62
C ILE A 10 -4.66 -9.57 1.94
N ASN A 11 -4.74 -10.45 0.95
CA ASN A 11 -5.32 -11.77 1.11
C ASN A 11 -4.58 -12.46 2.26
N THR A 12 -5.17 -12.57 3.44
CA THR A 12 -4.60 -13.18 4.64
C THR A 12 -5.73 -13.83 5.44
N THR A 13 -5.40 -14.57 6.49
CA THR A 13 -6.40 -15.16 7.37
C THR A 13 -7.15 -14.11 8.21
N ARG A 14 -6.59 -12.91 8.40
CA ARG A 14 -7.32 -11.77 8.98
C ARG A 14 -8.27 -11.20 7.92
N LYS A 15 -9.58 -11.31 8.17
CA LYS A 15 -10.61 -10.73 7.32
C LYS A 15 -10.38 -9.21 7.21
N ASN A 16 -10.45 -8.69 5.98
CA ASN A 16 -10.37 -7.26 5.66
C ASN A 16 -9.03 -6.58 5.99
N ASN A 17 -7.91 -7.31 5.98
CA ASN A 17 -6.61 -6.64 6.02
C ASN A 17 -6.39 -5.91 4.68
N GLN A 18 -6.38 -4.59 4.72
CA GLN A 18 -6.28 -3.73 3.54
C GLN A 18 -5.14 -2.75 3.71
N ILE A 19 -4.40 -2.54 2.63
CA ILE A 19 -3.44 -1.46 2.47
C ILE A 19 -4.03 -0.41 1.53
N THR A 20 -3.91 0.85 1.91
CA THR A 20 -4.43 1.97 1.13
C THR A 20 -3.34 3.01 0.93
N TYR A 21 -3.24 3.55 -0.28
CA TYR A 21 -2.39 4.68 -0.62
C TYR A 21 -3.25 5.86 -1.04
N ILE A 22 -3.05 7.01 -0.39
CA ILE A 22 -3.68 8.29 -0.72
C ILE A 22 -2.63 9.13 -1.44
N LYS A 23 -2.72 9.18 -2.76
CA LYS A 23 -1.63 9.62 -3.64
C LYS A 23 -1.22 11.07 -3.40
N GLU A 24 -2.19 11.99 -3.38
CA GLU A 24 -1.94 13.42 -3.23
C GLU A 24 -1.41 13.80 -1.84
N LEU A 25 -1.49 12.89 -0.87
CA LEU A 25 -0.94 13.09 0.49
C LEU A 25 0.35 12.31 0.71
N GLU A 26 0.72 11.42 -0.21
CA GLU A 26 1.82 10.45 -0.04
C GLU A 26 1.66 9.57 1.23
N ILE A 27 0.41 9.34 1.65
CA ILE A 27 0.09 8.61 2.90
C ILE A 27 -0.33 7.17 2.60
N TRP A 28 0.25 6.26 3.37
CA TRP A 28 -0.11 4.85 3.40
C TRP A 28 -0.85 4.51 4.70
N THR A 29 -1.90 3.69 4.61
CA THR A 29 -2.64 3.20 5.78
C THR A 29 -2.86 1.69 5.72
N THR A 30 -2.79 1.03 6.89
CA THR A 30 -3.14 -0.38 7.06
C THR A 30 -3.49 -0.67 8.52
N GLY A 31 -4.75 -1.03 8.82
CA GLY A 31 -5.20 -1.18 10.21
C GLY A 31 -5.03 0.14 10.99
N CYS A 32 -4.27 0.11 12.08
CA CYS A 32 -3.96 1.31 12.89
C CYS A 32 -2.73 2.09 12.40
N PHE A 33 -2.03 1.61 11.37
CA PHE A 33 -0.87 2.29 10.81
C PHE A 33 -1.31 3.42 9.86
N GLN A 34 -0.66 4.58 9.97
CA GLN A 34 -0.67 5.68 9.01
C GLN A 34 0.73 6.29 8.94
N GLY A 35 1.31 6.40 7.75
CA GLY A 35 2.65 6.96 7.57
C GLY A 35 3.12 6.95 6.12
N THR A 36 4.41 7.17 5.93
CA THR A 36 5.10 7.09 4.63
C THR A 36 5.29 5.64 4.18
N LEU A 37 5.72 5.44 2.93
CA LEU A 37 6.06 4.12 2.40
C LEU A 37 7.23 3.48 3.17
N GLU A 38 8.23 4.27 3.58
CA GLU A 38 9.39 3.80 4.33
C GLU A 38 8.97 3.29 5.72
N GLU A 39 8.22 4.11 6.46
CA GLU A 39 7.68 3.72 7.78
C GLU A 39 6.77 2.49 7.70
N LEU A 40 6.01 2.35 6.61
CA LEU A 40 5.19 1.17 6.38
C LEU A 40 6.06 -0.08 6.20
N LYS A 41 7.10 -0.01 5.38
CA LYS A 41 8.03 -1.13 5.15
C LYS A 41 8.72 -1.53 6.45
N ASP A 42 9.19 -0.56 7.23
CA ASP A 42 9.79 -0.81 8.55
C ASP A 42 8.79 -1.46 9.51
N SER A 43 7.55 -0.97 9.54
CA SER A 43 6.48 -1.55 10.37
C SER A 43 6.18 -3.01 9.98
N ILE A 44 6.18 -3.33 8.68
CA ILE A 44 6.00 -4.70 8.17
C ILE A 44 7.17 -5.60 8.60
N GLU A 45 8.40 -5.13 8.42
CA GLU A 45 9.60 -5.89 8.80
C GLU A 45 9.64 -6.16 10.31
N GLN A 46 9.27 -5.17 11.13
CA GLN A 46 9.23 -5.30 12.59
C GLN A 46 8.07 -6.19 13.06
N THR A 47 6.85 -6.00 12.53
CA THR A 47 5.64 -6.69 13.02
C THR A 47 5.57 -8.14 12.55
N HIS A 48 6.21 -8.46 11.41
CA HIS A 48 6.18 -9.77 10.78
C HIS A 48 7.56 -10.38 10.65
N ASP A 49 8.50 -10.02 11.52
CA ASP A 49 9.91 -10.43 11.53
C ASP A 49 10.16 -11.91 11.18
N ASN A 50 9.33 -12.82 11.73
CA ASN A 50 9.42 -14.27 11.55
C ASN A 50 8.37 -14.85 10.57
N ASN A 51 7.71 -14.02 9.75
CA ASN A 51 6.63 -14.43 8.85
C ASN A 51 6.84 -13.92 7.42
N ASP A 52 7.81 -14.54 6.72
CA ASP A 52 8.15 -14.23 5.33
C ASP A 52 6.96 -14.35 4.36
N PHE A 53 6.06 -15.29 4.61
CA PHE A 53 4.86 -15.47 3.79
C PHE A 53 3.98 -14.21 3.81
N LEU A 54 3.79 -13.64 5.00
CA LEU A 54 2.99 -12.43 5.17
C LEU A 54 3.72 -11.21 4.59
N LYS A 55 5.03 -11.06 4.85
CA LYS A 55 5.85 -9.99 4.25
C LYS A 55 5.71 -9.98 2.73
N ARG A 56 5.88 -11.12 2.06
CA ARG A 56 5.74 -11.23 0.58
C ARG A 56 4.37 -10.78 0.08
N ARG A 57 3.29 -11.02 0.84
CA ARG A 57 1.95 -10.54 0.46
C ARG A 57 1.80 -9.03 0.60
N TYR A 58 2.36 -8.44 1.67
CA TYR A 58 2.42 -6.99 1.82
C TYR A 58 3.19 -6.34 0.67
N TYR A 59 4.41 -6.80 0.39
CA TYR A 59 5.22 -6.25 -0.70
C TYR A 59 4.59 -6.41 -2.08
N ARG A 60 3.90 -7.53 -2.33
CA ARG A 60 3.13 -7.70 -3.57
C ARG A 60 2.02 -6.66 -3.70
N ALA A 61 1.29 -6.37 -2.62
CA ALA A 61 0.24 -5.36 -2.63
C ALA A 61 0.82 -3.94 -2.80
N ILE A 62 1.93 -3.62 -2.13
CA ILE A 62 2.65 -2.35 -2.29
C ILE A 62 3.08 -2.17 -3.74
N ASN A 63 3.73 -3.17 -4.35
CA ASN A 63 4.21 -3.07 -5.73
C ASN A 63 3.05 -2.85 -6.70
N TYR A 64 1.93 -3.56 -6.52
CA TYR A 64 0.73 -3.34 -7.33
C TYR A 64 0.23 -1.90 -7.20
N ILE A 65 0.10 -1.40 -5.97
CA ILE A 65 -0.35 -0.02 -5.73
C ILE A 65 0.56 1.00 -6.41
N LEU A 66 1.88 0.83 -6.32
CA LEU A 66 2.84 1.72 -6.98
C LEU A 66 2.69 1.66 -8.50
N THR A 67 2.56 0.46 -9.08
CA THR A 67 2.33 0.30 -10.52
C THR A 67 1.05 0.97 -11.00
N GLU A 68 -0.06 0.82 -10.27
CA GLU A 68 -1.32 1.50 -10.61
C GLU A 68 -1.24 3.02 -10.40
N ALA A 69 -0.54 3.47 -9.36
CA ALA A 69 -0.33 4.89 -9.11
C ALA A 69 0.46 5.55 -10.25
N ASP A 70 1.50 4.88 -10.75
CA ASP A 70 2.33 5.37 -11.86
C ASP A 70 1.52 5.37 -13.18
N PHE A 71 0.75 4.31 -13.45
CA PHE A 71 -0.10 4.22 -14.66
C PHE A 71 -1.12 5.37 -14.76
N ASP A 72 -1.72 5.76 -13.64
CA ASP A 72 -2.65 6.90 -13.59
C ASP A 72 -1.95 8.24 -13.88
N GLU A 73 -0.64 8.35 -13.63
CA GLU A 73 0.15 9.54 -13.96
C GLU A 73 0.38 9.65 -15.47
N ASP A 74 0.78 8.56 -16.12
CA ASP A 74 0.99 8.50 -17.58
C ASP A 74 -0.27 8.88 -18.37
N SER A 75 -1.46 8.52 -17.86
CA SER A 75 -2.74 8.85 -18.50
C SER A 75 -3.05 10.36 -18.49
N LYS A 76 -2.62 11.08 -17.45
CA LYS A 76 -2.86 12.52 -17.28
C LYS A 76 -1.94 13.39 -18.14
N GLU A 77 -0.82 12.87 -18.61
CA GLU A 77 0.07 13.61 -19.52
C GLU A 77 -0.49 13.69 -20.96
N THR A 78 -1.52 12.90 -21.28
CA THR A 78 -2.12 12.83 -22.62
C THR A 78 -3.44 13.58 -22.80
N GLU A 79 -3.96 14.22 -21.74
CA GLU A 79 -5.17 15.06 -21.76
C GLU A 79 -4.83 16.56 -21.83
#